data_AF-D1ANI1-F1
#
_entry.id   AF-D1ANI1-F1
#
_cell.length_a   1.000
_cell.length_b   1.000
_cell.length_c   1.000
_cell.angle_alpha   90.00
_cell.angle_beta   90.00
_cell.angle_gamma   90.00
#
_symmetry.space_group_name_H-M   'P 1'
#
loop_
_entity.id
_entity.type
_entity.pdbx_description
1 polymer ?
#
loop_
_entity_poly.entity_id
_entity_poly.type
_entity_poly.pdbx_seq_one_letter_code
_entity_poly.pdbx_strand_id
1 'polypeptide(L)'
;MLKSIMETIRNNENYNMEELFQEYDLSDEEFGAIVNFLYTENIPEVRVSIENNDFVVIDEENADISEKETIELYLDDIKEHNIKQLKIREIDETDRDQLVNKHLKIVIRESLQYVKLGFSFLDLVQEATIGVINGIEKLKNSESDIEFWLKNFAIKYILEYQKKILKDFKASELAYILYLKVQLELNNGLSLEEISKQMNIELNYLNALQELFTKMDDMPENSYSIVEKVSHLTRKYVLSNIPKKLNYLDERILMMHYGLDDKFYKTKEISKILNIEESNINVLREKALTKLAFNLNKEQMEENMEYLN
;
A
#
# COMPACT_ATOMS: atom_id res chain seq x y z
N MET A 1 -26.53 -8.12 2.33
CA MET A 1 -25.09 -7.82 2.36
C MET A 1 -24.85 -6.31 2.35
N LEU A 2 -24.99 -5.61 1.22
CA LEU A 2 -24.77 -4.14 1.12
C LEU A 2 -25.39 -3.28 2.24
N LYS A 3 -26.68 -3.47 2.54
CA LYS A 3 -27.35 -2.72 3.62
C LYS A 3 -26.66 -2.89 4.98
N SER A 4 -26.22 -4.11 5.29
CA SER A 4 -25.52 -4.40 6.54
C SER A 4 -24.15 -3.72 6.59
N ILE A 5 -23.42 -3.69 5.46
CA ILE A 5 -22.14 -3.00 5.36
C ILE A 5 -22.33 -1.49 5.61
N MET A 6 -23.30 -0.88 4.92
CA MET A 6 -23.59 0.55 5.06
C MET A 6 -24.06 0.92 6.47
N GLU A 7 -24.86 0.05 7.12
CA GLU A 7 -25.27 0.24 8.52
C GLU A 7 -24.09 0.18 9.47
N THR A 8 -23.17 -0.79 9.31
CA THR A 8 -21.94 -0.87 10.11
C THR A 8 -21.08 0.39 9.94
N ILE A 9 -20.85 0.82 8.69
CA ILE A 9 -20.07 2.04 8.39
C ILE A 9 -20.73 3.28 9.01
N ARG A 10 -22.07 3.40 8.90
CA ARG A 10 -22.81 4.52 9.49
C ARG A 10 -22.66 4.54 11.01
N ASN A 11 -22.72 3.39 11.67
CA ASN A 11 -22.58 3.30 13.12
C ASN A 11 -21.16 3.65 13.61
N ASN A 12 -20.13 3.35 12.81
CA ASN A 12 -18.74 3.65 13.13
C ASN A 12 -18.33 5.09 12.78
N GLU A 13 -19.13 5.80 11.98
CA GLU A 13 -18.85 7.15 11.43
C GLU A 13 -17.55 7.25 10.62
N ASN A 14 -16.97 6.10 10.25
CA ASN A 14 -15.77 5.98 9.42
C ASN A 14 -15.74 4.59 8.77
N TYR A 15 -14.79 4.41 7.84
CA TYR A 15 -14.53 3.11 7.23
C TYR A 15 -13.04 2.92 6.96
N ASN A 16 -12.60 1.66 6.93
CA ASN A 16 -11.30 1.26 6.43
C ASN A 16 -11.49 0.39 5.18
N MET A 17 -10.92 0.82 4.04
CA MET A 17 -11.06 0.08 2.78
C MET A 17 -10.45 -1.31 2.84
N GLU A 18 -9.35 -1.47 3.56
CA GLU A 18 -8.66 -2.75 3.64
C GLU A 18 -9.52 -3.78 4.38
N GLU A 19 -10.11 -3.41 5.51
CA GLU A 19 -11.07 -4.23 6.27
C GLU A 19 -12.28 -4.61 5.41
N LEU A 20 -12.83 -3.65 4.66
CA LEU A 20 -13.97 -3.89 3.78
C LEU A 20 -13.66 -4.99 2.74
N PHE A 21 -12.51 -4.93 2.06
CA PHE A 21 -12.13 -5.91 1.03
C PHE A 21 -11.57 -7.22 1.58
N GLN A 22 -11.27 -7.29 2.88
CA GLN A 22 -10.96 -8.54 3.54
C GLN A 22 -12.21 -9.35 3.80
N GLU A 23 -13.25 -8.73 4.33
CA GLU A 23 -14.50 -9.39 4.70
C GLU A 23 -15.39 -9.71 3.50
N TYR A 24 -15.37 -8.85 2.48
CA TYR A 24 -16.31 -8.90 1.37
C TYR A 24 -15.61 -9.04 0.03
N ASP A 25 -16.30 -9.67 -0.92
CA ASP A 25 -15.95 -9.71 -2.34
C ASP A 25 -17.06 -8.98 -3.08
N LEU A 26 -16.76 -7.77 -3.58
CA LEU A 26 -17.76 -6.82 -4.07
C LEU A 26 -17.64 -6.66 -5.58
N SER A 27 -18.72 -6.88 -6.31
CA SER A 27 -18.76 -6.49 -7.73
C SER A 27 -18.60 -4.97 -7.87
N ASP A 28 -18.20 -4.44 -9.03
CA ASP A 28 -18.05 -2.97 -9.13
C ASP A 28 -19.39 -2.23 -9.04
N GLU A 29 -20.52 -2.89 -9.36
CA GLU A 29 -21.84 -2.28 -9.16
C GLU A 29 -22.15 -2.12 -7.67
N GLU A 30 -21.89 -3.16 -6.88
CA GLU A 30 -22.04 -3.14 -5.42
C GLU A 30 -21.09 -2.14 -4.78
N PHE A 31 -19.83 -2.12 -5.22
CA PHE A 31 -18.84 -1.18 -4.74
C PHE A 31 -19.20 0.26 -5.10
N GLY A 32 -19.64 0.52 -6.33
CA GLY A 32 -20.12 1.84 -6.74
C GLY A 32 -21.31 2.34 -5.91
N ALA A 33 -22.19 1.45 -5.46
CA ALA A 33 -23.26 1.81 -4.53
C ALA A 33 -22.70 2.21 -3.15
N ILE A 34 -21.66 1.54 -2.65
CA ILE A 34 -20.97 1.90 -1.40
C ILE A 34 -20.27 3.26 -1.54
N VAL A 35 -19.55 3.51 -2.63
CA VAL A 35 -18.86 4.79 -2.86
C VAL A 35 -19.84 5.95 -2.88
N ASN A 36 -20.98 5.79 -3.58
CA ASN A 36 -22.04 6.80 -3.60
C ASN A 36 -22.62 7.07 -2.20
N PHE A 37 -22.80 6.01 -1.39
CA PHE A 37 -23.23 6.14 0.00
C PHE A 37 -22.19 6.89 0.86
N LEU A 38 -20.92 6.52 0.77
CA LEU A 38 -19.82 7.16 1.51
C LEU A 38 -19.72 8.65 1.20
N TYR A 39 -19.84 9.02 -0.08
CA TYR A 39 -19.84 10.41 -0.52
C TYR A 39 -21.05 11.18 0.04
N THR A 40 -22.25 10.62 -0.09
CA THR A 40 -23.51 11.29 0.33
C THR A 40 -23.54 11.56 1.83
N GLU A 41 -23.03 10.63 2.62
CA GLU A 41 -22.99 10.72 4.08
C GLU A 41 -21.71 11.41 4.60
N ASN A 42 -20.80 11.81 3.69
CA ASN A 42 -19.52 12.44 4.01
C ASN A 42 -18.69 11.65 5.04
N ILE A 43 -18.63 10.32 4.86
CA ILE A 43 -17.95 9.43 5.80
C ILE A 43 -16.47 9.35 5.43
N PRO A 44 -15.55 9.70 6.34
CA PRO A 44 -14.12 9.69 6.07
C PRO A 44 -13.55 8.28 6.08
N GLU A 45 -12.54 8.06 5.23
CA GLU A 45 -11.72 6.87 5.26
C GLU A 45 -10.63 7.00 6.34
N VAL A 46 -10.48 5.97 7.18
CA VAL A 46 -9.40 5.85 8.15
C VAL A 46 -8.31 4.95 7.59
N ARG A 47 -7.11 5.51 7.42
CA ARG A 47 -5.94 4.80 6.89
C ARG A 47 -4.88 4.64 7.95
N VAL A 48 -4.34 3.42 8.07
CA VAL A 48 -3.20 3.15 8.94
C VAL A 48 -1.94 3.58 8.20
N SER A 49 -1.24 4.60 8.71
CA SER A 49 0.07 5.02 8.22
C SER A 49 1.08 4.95 9.36
N ILE A 50 2.32 4.61 9.05
CA ILE A 50 3.38 4.47 10.05
C ILE A 50 4.05 5.83 10.18
N GLU A 51 3.97 6.45 11.35
CA GLU A 51 4.68 7.68 11.64
C GLU A 51 6.17 7.40 11.86
N ASN A 52 7.03 7.97 11.03
CA ASN A 52 8.48 8.13 11.22
C ASN A 52 9.33 6.87 11.44
N ASN A 53 8.75 5.67 11.46
CA ASN A 53 9.53 4.44 11.58
C ASN A 53 9.90 3.87 10.20
N ASP A 54 11.20 3.85 9.92
CA ASP A 54 11.75 3.16 8.77
C ASP A 54 11.59 1.66 8.97
N PHE A 55 10.67 1.09 8.21
CA PHE A 55 10.46 -0.36 8.11
C PHE A 55 11.70 -1.09 7.52
N VAL A 56 12.57 -0.33 6.84
CA VAL A 56 13.59 -0.80 5.93
C VAL A 56 14.97 -0.45 6.50
N VAL A 57 15.38 -1.17 7.55
CA VAL A 57 16.81 -1.52 7.66
C VAL A 57 17.00 -2.78 6.80
N ILE A 58 16.56 -2.72 5.55
CA ILE A 58 16.88 -3.72 4.54
C ILE A 58 18.11 -3.16 3.86
N ASP A 59 19.16 -3.97 3.75
CA ASP A 59 20.35 -3.63 2.98
C ASP A 59 19.92 -3.05 1.63
N GLU A 60 20.10 -1.73 1.48
CA GLU A 60 19.82 -0.97 0.25
C GLU A 60 20.56 -1.59 -0.96
N GLU A 61 21.51 -2.49 -0.70
CA GLU A 61 22.25 -3.33 -1.65
C GLU A 61 21.38 -4.26 -2.51
N ASN A 62 20.13 -4.55 -2.11
CA ASN A 62 19.25 -5.50 -2.83
C ASN A 62 18.11 -4.85 -3.61
N ALA A 63 18.02 -3.52 -3.64
CA ALA A 63 17.05 -2.85 -4.52
C ALA A 63 17.48 -3.06 -5.98
N ASP A 64 16.55 -3.50 -6.83
CA ASP A 64 16.80 -3.58 -8.27
C ASP A 64 16.98 -2.14 -8.79
N ILE A 65 18.23 -1.79 -9.10
CA ILE A 65 18.61 -0.48 -9.64
C ILE A 65 17.82 -0.18 -10.92
N SER A 66 17.58 -1.20 -11.77
CA SER A 66 16.82 -1.04 -13.00
C SER A 66 15.35 -0.72 -12.73
N GLU A 67 14.75 -1.36 -11.73
CA GLU A 67 13.36 -1.08 -11.35
C GLU A 67 13.24 0.31 -10.73
N LYS A 68 14.19 0.71 -9.89
CA LYS A 68 14.25 2.07 -9.33
C LYS A 68 14.32 3.13 -10.44
N GLU A 69 15.22 2.97 -11.40
CA GLU A 69 15.33 3.89 -12.54
C GLU A 69 14.03 3.95 -13.36
N THR A 70 13.38 2.80 -13.56
CA THR A 70 12.08 2.72 -14.25
C THR A 70 10.99 3.49 -13.50
N ILE A 71 10.92 3.32 -12.17
CA ILE A 71 9.96 4.05 -11.32
C ILE A 71 10.24 5.55 -11.38
N GLU A 72 11.50 5.98 -11.26
CA GLU A 72 11.85 7.40 -11.31
C GLU A 72 11.45 8.03 -12.65
N LEU A 73 11.81 7.40 -13.78
CA LEU A 73 11.45 7.86 -15.11
C LEU A 73 9.94 7.99 -15.28
N TYR A 74 9.19 6.98 -14.85
CA TYR A 74 7.74 7.00 -14.94
C TYR A 74 7.11 8.12 -14.09
N LEU A 75 7.58 8.33 -12.85
CA LEU A 75 7.08 9.41 -12.00
C LEU A 75 7.43 10.80 -12.55
N ASP A 76 8.60 10.96 -13.17
CA ASP A 76 9.00 12.20 -13.85
C ASP A 76 8.13 12.47 -15.09
N ASP A 77 7.79 11.45 -15.88
CA ASP A 77 6.85 11.57 -16.99
C ASP A 77 5.46 12.02 -16.53
N ILE A 78 4.95 11.42 -15.45
CA ILE A 78 3.67 11.83 -14.83
C ILE A 78 3.73 13.27 -14.33
N LYS A 79 4.84 13.67 -13.70
CA LYS A 79 5.04 15.04 -13.23
C LYS A 79 5.02 16.02 -14.40
N GLU A 80 5.74 15.76 -15.49
CA GLU A 80 5.70 16.58 -16.69
C GLU A 80 4.30 16.66 -17.30
N HIS A 81 3.61 15.53 -17.36
CA HIS A 81 2.25 15.43 -17.86
C HIS A 81 1.29 16.28 -17.03
N ASN A 82 1.35 16.16 -15.71
CA ASN A 82 0.54 16.94 -14.78
C ASN A 82 0.82 18.45 -14.89
N ILE A 83 2.08 18.86 -15.09
CA ILE A 83 2.42 20.28 -15.34
C ILE A 83 1.76 20.79 -16.62
N LYS A 84 1.71 19.96 -17.67
CA LYS A 84 1.05 20.31 -18.95
C LYS A 84 -0.47 20.39 -18.76
N GLN A 85 -1.06 19.41 -18.07
CA GLN A 85 -2.49 19.35 -17.73
C GLN A 85 -2.98 20.58 -16.98
N LEU A 86 -2.25 21.08 -15.97
CA LEU A 86 -2.62 22.30 -15.22
C LEU A 86 -2.74 23.55 -16.11
N LYS A 87 -2.16 23.54 -17.32
CA LYS A 87 -2.22 24.67 -18.27
C LYS A 87 -3.38 24.54 -19.26
N ILE A 88 -3.98 23.35 -19.39
CA ILE A 88 -5.09 23.07 -20.29
C ILE A 88 -6.39 23.47 -19.58
N ARG A 89 -7.21 24.30 -20.22
CA ARG A 89 -8.45 24.87 -19.63
C ARG A 89 -9.72 24.08 -19.99
N GLU A 90 -9.70 23.36 -21.10
CA GLU A 90 -10.84 22.60 -21.59
C GLU A 90 -10.35 21.18 -21.87
N ILE A 91 -10.97 20.20 -21.22
CA ILE A 91 -10.75 18.78 -21.44
C ILE A 91 -12.04 18.23 -22.01
N ASP A 92 -11.93 17.41 -23.05
CA ASP A 92 -13.09 16.70 -23.56
C ASP A 92 -13.46 15.58 -22.60
N GLU A 93 -14.50 15.80 -21.79
CA GLU A 93 -15.01 14.82 -20.83
C GLU A 93 -15.61 13.57 -21.51
N THR A 94 -15.80 13.61 -22.84
CA THR A 94 -16.25 12.45 -23.63
C THR A 94 -15.09 11.59 -24.14
N ASP A 95 -13.85 12.09 -24.08
CA ASP A 95 -12.66 11.35 -24.45
C ASP A 95 -12.11 10.60 -23.22
N ARG A 96 -12.30 9.27 -23.24
CA ARG A 96 -11.85 8.38 -22.16
C ARG A 96 -10.35 8.49 -21.92
N ASP A 97 -9.54 8.58 -22.97
CA ASP A 97 -8.09 8.60 -22.83
C ASP A 97 -7.65 9.93 -22.19
N GLN A 98 -8.28 11.04 -22.57
CA GLN A 98 -8.02 12.33 -21.91
C GLN A 98 -8.44 12.33 -20.44
N LEU A 99 -9.58 11.71 -20.11
CA LEU A 99 -10.07 11.62 -18.74
C LEU A 99 -9.17 10.73 -17.88
N VAL A 100 -8.73 9.57 -18.39
CA VAL A 100 -7.74 8.71 -17.70
C VAL A 100 -6.44 9.49 -17.48
N ASN A 101 -5.91 10.13 -18.52
CA ASN A 101 -4.67 10.91 -18.45
C ASN A 101 -4.74 12.04 -17.41
N LYS A 102 -5.89 12.72 -17.30
CA LYS A 102 -6.15 13.75 -16.28
C LYS A 102 -6.07 13.22 -14.86
N HIS A 103 -6.47 11.96 -14.66
CA HIS A 103 -6.58 11.35 -13.35
C HIS A 103 -5.42 10.39 -13.02
N LEU A 104 -4.36 10.34 -13.84
CA LEU A 104 -3.15 9.55 -13.53
C LEU A 104 -2.52 9.91 -12.18
N LYS A 105 -2.61 11.17 -11.75
CA LYS A 105 -2.16 11.58 -10.40
C LYS A 105 -2.83 10.75 -9.29
N ILE A 106 -4.10 10.38 -9.46
CA ILE A 106 -4.88 9.60 -8.50
C ILE A 106 -4.32 8.19 -8.44
N VAL A 107 -4.08 7.58 -9.62
CA VAL A 107 -3.44 6.26 -9.75
C VAL A 107 -2.17 6.23 -8.92
N ILE A 108 -1.24 7.16 -9.16
CA ILE A 108 0.05 7.17 -8.47
C ILE A 108 -0.12 7.41 -6.97
N ARG A 109 -0.94 8.39 -6.59
CA ARG A 109 -1.17 8.75 -5.18
C ARG A 109 -1.70 7.56 -4.38
N GLU A 110 -2.71 6.88 -4.89
CA GLU A 110 -3.28 5.73 -4.18
C GLU A 110 -2.31 4.54 -4.23
N SER A 111 -1.59 4.29 -5.32
CA SER A 111 -0.56 3.25 -5.34
C SER A 111 0.55 3.49 -4.31
N LEU A 112 1.01 4.74 -4.13
CA LEU A 112 1.98 5.10 -3.08
C LEU A 112 1.44 4.85 -1.67
N GLN A 113 0.16 5.11 -1.44
CA GLN A 113 -0.47 4.98 -0.13
C GLN A 113 -0.81 3.54 0.24
N TYR A 114 -0.97 2.65 -0.74
CA TYR A 114 -1.27 1.23 -0.54
C TYR A 114 -0.10 0.30 -0.87
N VAL A 115 1.09 0.83 -1.17
CA VAL A 115 2.27 0.01 -1.41
C VAL A 115 2.72 -0.69 -0.14
N LYS A 116 2.64 -2.01 -0.17
CA LYS A 116 2.98 -2.92 0.93
C LYS A 116 4.09 -3.85 0.52
N LEU A 117 4.77 -4.42 1.51
CA LEU A 117 5.76 -5.45 1.23
C LEU A 117 5.19 -6.61 0.40
N GLY A 118 6.02 -7.14 -0.48
CA GLY A 118 5.67 -8.27 -1.35
C GLY A 118 4.91 -7.90 -2.61
N PHE A 119 4.56 -6.62 -2.80
CA PHE A 119 3.87 -6.16 -4.01
C PHE A 119 4.74 -5.17 -4.79
N SER A 120 4.90 -5.36 -6.10
CA SER A 120 5.60 -4.41 -6.96
C SER A 120 4.80 -3.12 -7.07
N PHE A 121 5.46 -1.97 -6.92
CA PHE A 121 4.81 -0.67 -7.06
C PHE A 121 4.23 -0.47 -8.47
N LEU A 122 4.96 -0.89 -9.51
CA LEU A 122 4.52 -0.75 -10.91
C LEU A 122 3.27 -1.58 -11.21
N ASP A 123 3.17 -2.79 -10.64
CA ASP A 123 1.95 -3.60 -10.77
C ASP A 123 0.75 -2.94 -10.08
N LEU A 124 0.94 -2.36 -8.88
CA LEU A 124 -0.11 -1.61 -8.21
C LEU A 124 -0.57 -0.39 -9.01
N VAL A 125 0.34 0.29 -9.71
CA VAL A 125 0.01 1.39 -10.61
C VAL A 125 -0.82 0.89 -11.80
N GLN A 126 -0.45 -0.25 -12.39
CA GLN A 126 -1.21 -0.84 -13.50
C GLN A 126 -2.63 -1.21 -13.07
N GLU A 127 -2.78 -1.89 -11.94
CA GLU A 127 -4.09 -2.29 -11.40
C GLU A 127 -4.93 -1.08 -11.00
N ALA A 128 -4.34 -0.07 -10.36
CA ALA A 128 -5.01 1.19 -10.09
C ALA A 128 -5.47 1.91 -11.37
N THR A 129 -4.67 1.85 -12.45
CA THR A 129 -5.04 2.41 -13.77
C THR A 129 -6.25 1.68 -14.34
N ILE A 130 -6.26 0.34 -14.28
CA ILE A 130 -7.41 -0.47 -14.67
C ILE A 130 -8.64 -0.11 -13.83
N GLY A 131 -8.46 0.11 -12.53
CA GLY A 131 -9.52 0.58 -11.63
C GLY A 131 -10.09 1.93 -12.06
N VAL A 132 -9.24 2.92 -12.37
CA VAL A 132 -9.69 4.22 -12.89
C VAL A 132 -10.44 4.07 -14.21
N ILE A 133 -9.96 3.26 -15.14
CA ILE A 133 -10.65 3.02 -16.43
C ILE A 133 -12.05 2.43 -16.18
N ASN A 134 -12.17 1.39 -15.35
CA ASN A 134 -13.46 0.79 -15.01
C ASN A 134 -14.36 1.77 -14.24
N GLY A 135 -13.77 2.61 -13.37
CA GLY A 135 -14.48 3.68 -12.68
C GLY A 135 -15.09 4.68 -13.65
N ILE A 136 -14.35 5.09 -14.69
CA ILE A 136 -14.84 5.98 -15.75
C ILE A 136 -16.00 5.33 -16.52
N GLU A 137 -15.91 4.04 -16.84
CA GLU A 137 -16.99 3.34 -17.55
C GLU A 137 -18.29 3.26 -16.74
N LYS A 138 -18.17 3.27 -15.41
CA LYS A 138 -19.29 3.16 -14.47
C LYS A 138 -19.75 4.49 -13.90
N LEU A 139 -19.01 5.56 -14.18
CA LEU A 139 -19.33 6.93 -13.82
C LEU A 139 -20.67 7.31 -14.43
N LYS A 140 -21.68 7.53 -13.59
CA LYS A 140 -22.95 8.10 -14.03
C LYS A 140 -22.82 9.61 -14.02
N ASN A 141 -23.42 10.30 -15.00
CA ASN A 141 -23.39 11.77 -15.19
C ASN A 141 -23.80 12.63 -13.96
N SER A 142 -24.16 12.02 -12.82
CA SER A 142 -24.60 12.65 -11.59
C SER A 142 -23.68 12.39 -10.38
N GLU A 143 -22.50 11.81 -10.57
CA GLU A 143 -21.57 11.58 -9.46
C GLU A 143 -20.82 12.88 -9.15
N SER A 144 -21.20 13.48 -8.02
CA SER A 144 -20.86 14.85 -7.62
C SER A 144 -19.37 15.08 -7.31
N ASP A 145 -18.53 14.05 -7.41
CA ASP A 145 -17.07 14.17 -7.35
C ASP A 145 -16.38 13.00 -8.08
N ILE A 146 -15.97 13.27 -9.33
CA ILE A 146 -15.25 12.30 -10.19
C ILE A 146 -13.95 11.86 -9.51
N GLU A 147 -13.23 12.76 -8.83
CA GLU A 147 -11.96 12.41 -8.20
C GLU A 147 -12.18 11.47 -7.02
N PHE A 148 -13.19 11.72 -6.17
CA PHE A 148 -13.56 10.78 -5.10
C PHE A 148 -13.96 9.41 -5.66
N TRP A 149 -14.73 9.37 -6.74
CA TRP A 149 -15.15 8.13 -7.38
C TRP A 149 -13.97 7.32 -7.91
N LEU A 150 -13.14 7.94 -8.76
CA LEU A 150 -11.99 7.28 -9.40
C LEU A 150 -10.94 6.86 -8.37
N LYS A 151 -10.73 7.67 -7.32
CA LYS A 151 -9.89 7.31 -6.19
C LYS A 151 -10.32 5.98 -5.57
N ASN A 152 -11.60 5.83 -5.23
CA ASN A 152 -12.09 4.63 -4.57
C ASN A 152 -12.01 3.40 -5.48
N PHE A 153 -12.24 3.56 -6.78
CA PHE A 153 -12.05 2.49 -7.77
C PHE A 153 -10.58 2.08 -7.93
N ALA A 154 -9.64 3.03 -7.93
CA ALA A 154 -8.21 2.72 -7.92
C ALA A 154 -7.83 1.86 -6.70
N ILE A 155 -8.29 2.25 -5.51
CA ILE A 155 -8.03 1.54 -4.25
C ILE A 155 -8.63 0.12 -4.29
N LYS A 156 -9.87 -0.01 -4.76
CA LYS A 156 -10.52 -1.32 -4.93
C LYS A 156 -9.63 -2.28 -5.70
N TYR A 157 -9.16 -1.88 -6.89
CA TYR A 157 -8.38 -2.76 -7.76
C TYR A 157 -7.01 -3.08 -7.17
N ILE A 158 -6.37 -2.12 -6.52
CA ILE A 158 -5.15 -2.36 -5.73
C ILE A 158 -5.39 -3.47 -4.70
N LEU A 159 -6.43 -3.35 -3.88
CA LEU A 159 -6.71 -4.30 -2.79
C LEU A 159 -7.11 -5.68 -3.31
N GLU A 160 -7.89 -5.74 -4.39
CA GLU A 160 -8.26 -7.01 -5.02
C GLU A 160 -7.04 -7.71 -5.65
N TYR A 161 -6.16 -6.97 -6.32
CA TYR A 161 -4.90 -7.50 -6.82
C TYR A 161 -4.05 -8.04 -5.66
N GLN A 162 -3.85 -7.27 -4.60
CA GLN A 162 -3.07 -7.72 -3.45
C GLN A 162 -3.68 -8.98 -2.81
N LYS A 163 -5.01 -9.02 -2.63
CA LYS A 163 -5.74 -10.19 -2.13
C LYS A 163 -5.55 -11.43 -3.03
N LYS A 164 -5.50 -11.23 -4.35
CA LYS A 164 -5.25 -12.30 -5.32
C LYS A 164 -3.82 -12.82 -5.19
N ILE A 165 -2.84 -11.93 -5.24
CA ILE A 165 -1.41 -12.28 -5.17
C ILE A 165 -1.05 -13.01 -3.87
N LEU A 166 -1.65 -12.64 -2.73
CA LEU A 166 -1.42 -13.33 -1.46
C LEU A 166 -1.82 -14.81 -1.46
N LYS A 167 -2.74 -15.22 -2.34
CA LYS A 167 -3.11 -16.64 -2.47
C LYS A 167 -1.96 -17.46 -3.06
N ASP A 168 -1.11 -16.82 -3.85
CA ASP A 168 0.01 -17.44 -4.55
C ASP A 168 1.29 -17.44 -3.70
N PHE A 169 1.32 -16.69 -2.59
CA PHE A 169 2.47 -16.69 -1.68
C PHE A 169 2.63 -18.05 -1.00
N LYS A 170 3.89 -18.51 -0.96
CA LYS A 170 4.30 -19.67 -0.16
C LYS A 170 4.10 -19.36 1.32
N ALA A 171 3.91 -20.43 2.10
CA ALA A 171 3.69 -20.32 3.54
C ALA A 171 4.82 -19.58 4.28
N SER A 172 6.06 -19.79 3.81
CA SER A 172 7.26 -19.13 4.34
C SER A 172 7.33 -17.64 4.07
N GLU A 173 6.94 -17.21 2.87
CA GLU A 173 6.95 -15.80 2.46
C GLU A 173 5.99 -15.00 3.35
N LEU A 174 4.81 -15.57 3.60
CA LEU A 174 3.82 -15.02 4.52
C LEU A 174 4.31 -15.01 5.97
N ALA A 175 5.09 -16.00 6.39
CA ALA A 175 5.69 -16.03 7.72
C ALA A 175 6.75 -14.94 7.89
N TYR A 176 7.59 -14.74 6.88
CA TYR A 176 8.58 -13.67 6.89
C TYR A 176 7.93 -12.28 6.93
N ILE A 177 6.86 -12.06 6.16
CA ILE A 177 6.09 -10.81 6.20
C ILE A 177 5.53 -10.55 7.61
N LEU A 178 4.96 -11.58 8.25
CA LEU A 178 4.47 -11.47 9.62
C LEU A 178 5.62 -11.15 10.59
N TYR A 179 6.78 -11.78 10.43
CA TYR A 179 7.95 -11.53 11.25
C TYR A 179 8.37 -10.06 11.18
N LEU A 180 8.48 -9.50 9.97
CA LEU A 180 8.85 -8.10 9.79
C LEU A 180 7.79 -7.15 10.37
N LYS A 181 6.50 -7.49 10.28
CA LYS A 181 5.43 -6.74 10.95
C LYS A 181 5.62 -6.73 12.46
N VAL A 182 5.94 -7.87 13.06
CA VAL A 182 6.24 -7.96 14.50
C VAL A 182 7.45 -7.11 14.86
N GLN A 183 8.53 -7.14 14.06
CA GLN A 183 9.70 -6.28 14.28
C GLN A 183 9.34 -4.79 14.27
N LEU A 184 8.48 -4.37 13.35
CA LEU A 184 8.02 -2.99 13.31
C LEU A 184 7.27 -2.61 14.59
N GLU A 185 6.34 -3.44 15.05
CA GLU A 185 5.58 -3.12 16.27
C GLU A 185 6.48 -3.11 17.51
N LEU A 186 7.46 -4.00 17.59
CA LEU A 186 8.49 -3.97 18.65
C LEU A 186 9.30 -2.67 18.59
N ASN A 187 9.70 -2.23 17.40
CA ASN A 187 10.40 -0.95 17.20
C ASN A 187 9.52 0.28 17.51
N ASN A 188 8.19 0.14 17.41
CA ASN A 188 7.22 1.13 17.89
C ASN A 188 7.05 1.14 19.42
N GLY A 189 7.77 0.25 20.14
CA GLY A 189 7.77 0.17 21.59
C GLY A 189 6.70 -0.77 22.17
N LEU A 190 5.99 -1.53 21.35
CA LEU A 190 5.03 -2.54 21.82
C LEU A 190 5.76 -3.78 22.33
N SER A 191 5.19 -4.45 23.32
CA SER A 191 5.67 -5.76 23.78
C SER A 191 5.08 -6.90 22.92
N LEU A 192 5.73 -8.07 22.93
CA LEU A 192 5.18 -9.25 22.24
C LEU A 192 3.78 -9.63 22.77
N GLU A 193 3.50 -9.42 24.05
CA GLU A 193 2.18 -9.63 24.64
C GLU A 193 1.13 -8.65 24.12
N GLU A 194 1.50 -7.40 23.86
CA GLU A 194 0.61 -6.39 23.28
C GLU A 194 0.31 -6.71 21.81
N ILE A 195 1.35 -7.07 21.04
CA ILE A 195 1.24 -7.49 19.64
C ILE A 195 0.36 -8.75 19.53
N SER A 196 0.57 -9.73 20.41
CA SER A 196 -0.24 -10.95 20.51
C SER A 196 -1.73 -10.64 20.65
N LYS A 197 -2.10 -9.69 21.52
CA LYS A 197 -3.49 -9.26 21.72
C LYS A 197 -4.04 -8.50 20.52
N GLN A 198 -3.27 -7.56 19.96
CA GLN A 198 -3.69 -6.74 18.82
C GLN A 198 -3.95 -7.57 17.58
N MET A 199 -3.04 -8.50 17.26
CA MET A 199 -3.14 -9.36 16.08
C MET A 199 -3.95 -10.62 16.34
N ASN A 200 -4.39 -10.86 17.59
CA ASN A 200 -5.07 -12.09 18.00
C ASN A 200 -4.27 -13.37 17.62
N ILE A 201 -2.96 -13.33 17.86
CA ILE A 201 -2.02 -14.44 17.63
C ILE A 201 -1.48 -14.88 18.99
N GLU A 202 -1.45 -16.18 19.27
CA GLU A 202 -0.92 -16.67 20.56
C GLU A 202 0.59 -16.33 20.72
N LEU A 203 0.98 -15.96 21.94
CA LEU A 203 2.34 -15.50 22.27
C LEU A 203 3.43 -16.54 21.97
N ASN A 204 3.13 -17.83 22.16
CA ASN A 204 4.02 -18.95 21.81
C ASN A 204 4.41 -18.93 20.31
N TYR A 205 3.47 -18.59 19.42
CA TYR A 205 3.74 -18.48 17.98
C TYR A 205 4.61 -17.28 17.65
N LEU A 206 4.34 -16.14 18.27
CA LEU A 206 5.18 -14.96 18.06
C LEU A 206 6.62 -15.23 18.50
N ASN A 207 6.82 -15.89 19.64
CA ASN A 207 8.16 -16.31 20.09
C ASN A 207 8.82 -17.29 19.11
N ALA A 208 8.10 -18.32 18.66
CA ALA A 208 8.62 -19.27 17.68
C ALA A 208 8.96 -18.61 16.33
N LEU A 209 8.15 -17.63 15.91
CA LEU A 209 8.41 -16.81 14.72
C LEU A 209 9.66 -15.94 14.89
N GLN A 210 9.87 -15.36 16.07
CA GLN A 210 11.11 -14.64 16.39
C GLN A 210 12.31 -15.57 16.30
N GLU A 211 12.26 -16.74 16.95
CA GLU A 211 13.37 -17.71 16.93
C GLU A 211 13.72 -18.15 15.51
N LEU A 212 12.71 -18.44 14.68
CA LEU A 212 12.86 -18.89 13.29
C LEU A 212 13.69 -17.93 12.42
N PHE A 213 13.53 -16.61 12.61
CA PHE A 213 14.17 -15.60 11.75
C PHE A 213 15.30 -14.81 12.44
N THR A 214 15.52 -15.01 13.75
CA THR A 214 16.62 -14.35 14.49
C THR A 214 17.81 -15.26 14.79
N LYS A 215 17.62 -16.59 14.83
CA LYS A 215 18.68 -17.56 15.11
C LYS A 215 18.83 -18.53 13.93
N MET A 216 19.97 -18.45 13.21
CA MET A 216 20.26 -19.33 12.08
C MET A 216 20.74 -20.73 12.48
N ASP A 217 21.26 -20.91 13.70
CA ASP A 217 21.98 -22.16 14.09
C ASP A 217 21.13 -23.20 14.85
N ASP A 218 19.97 -22.85 15.41
CA ASP A 218 19.16 -23.76 16.25
C ASP A 218 17.68 -23.71 15.83
N MET A 219 17.36 -24.43 14.76
CA MET A 219 16.00 -24.53 14.25
C MET A 219 15.11 -25.33 15.23
N PRO A 220 13.91 -24.83 15.60
CA PRO A 220 12.96 -25.64 16.36
C PRO A 220 12.62 -26.92 15.58
N GLU A 221 12.65 -28.09 16.22
CA GLU A 221 12.34 -29.40 15.60
C GLU A 221 10.97 -29.44 14.87
N ASN A 222 10.07 -28.49 15.16
CA ASN A 222 8.72 -28.39 14.59
C ASN A 222 8.51 -27.18 13.66
N SER A 223 9.56 -26.62 13.06
CA SER A 223 9.52 -25.42 12.20
C SER A 223 8.51 -25.49 11.05
N TYR A 224 8.33 -26.66 10.43
CA TYR A 224 7.35 -26.85 9.35
C TYR A 224 5.91 -26.60 9.82
N SER A 225 5.56 -27.06 11.04
CA SER A 225 4.23 -26.82 11.62
C SER A 225 4.02 -25.34 11.94
N ILE A 226 5.07 -24.61 12.32
CA ILE A 226 5.04 -23.17 12.60
C ILE A 226 4.75 -22.42 11.30
N VAL A 227 5.46 -22.74 10.21
CA VAL A 227 5.27 -22.13 8.90
C VAL A 227 3.86 -22.36 8.35
N GLU A 228 3.32 -23.58 8.44
CA GLU A 228 1.94 -23.86 7.98
C GLU A 228 0.88 -23.11 8.78
N LYS A 229 1.02 -23.08 10.12
CA LYS A 229 0.09 -22.35 10.99
C LYS A 229 0.20 -20.84 10.78
N VAL A 230 1.40 -20.29 10.64
CA VAL A 230 1.60 -18.88 10.32
C VAL A 230 1.03 -18.55 8.95
N SER A 231 1.21 -19.39 7.94
CA SER A 231 0.58 -19.19 6.61
C SER A 231 -0.94 -19.12 6.69
N HIS A 232 -1.57 -20.06 7.40
CA HIS A 232 -3.02 -20.03 7.61
C HIS A 232 -3.45 -18.76 8.37
N LEU A 233 -2.68 -18.35 9.38
CA LEU A 233 -2.92 -17.13 10.14
C LEU A 233 -2.72 -15.89 9.28
N THR A 234 -1.61 -15.69 8.56
CA THR A 234 -1.36 -14.52 7.69
C THR A 234 -2.38 -14.43 6.55
N ARG A 235 -2.82 -15.56 5.98
CA ARG A 235 -3.93 -15.57 5.00
C ARG A 235 -5.26 -15.10 5.61
N LYS A 236 -5.47 -15.40 6.90
CA LYS A 236 -6.64 -14.97 7.69
C LYS A 236 -6.46 -13.58 8.29
N TYR A 237 -5.23 -13.16 8.55
CA TYR A 237 -4.76 -11.87 9.04
C TYR A 237 -4.23 -11.06 7.87
N VAL A 238 -5.09 -10.93 6.85
CA VAL A 238 -5.62 -9.63 6.47
C VAL A 238 -4.58 -8.64 5.94
N LEU A 239 -4.80 -8.19 4.70
CA LEU A 239 -4.00 -7.16 4.01
C LEU A 239 -3.54 -6.02 4.92
N SER A 240 -4.36 -5.56 5.87
CA SER A 240 -4.04 -4.46 6.79
C SER A 240 -2.88 -4.73 7.76
N ASN A 241 -2.51 -5.98 7.98
CA ASN A 241 -1.36 -6.32 8.81
C ASN A 241 -0.05 -6.42 8.02
N ILE A 242 -0.10 -6.42 6.69
CA ILE A 242 1.11 -6.38 5.88
C ILE A 242 1.72 -4.98 5.99
N PRO A 243 3.00 -4.85 6.38
CA PRO A 243 3.64 -3.55 6.52
C PRO A 243 3.65 -2.76 5.20
N LYS A 244 3.45 -1.45 5.31
CA LYS A 244 3.69 -0.52 4.21
C LYS A 244 5.18 -0.45 3.89
N LYS A 245 5.53 -0.25 2.61
CA LYS A 245 6.95 0.00 2.23
C LYS A 245 7.38 1.43 2.56
N LEU A 246 6.44 2.37 2.51
CA LEU A 246 6.68 3.78 2.74
C LEU A 246 6.14 4.20 4.11
N ASN A 247 6.92 5.02 4.81
CA ASN A 247 6.44 5.73 5.99
C ASN A 247 5.70 7.02 5.55
N TYR A 248 5.05 7.69 6.51
CA TYR A 248 4.34 8.94 6.23
C TYR A 248 5.24 10.00 5.55
N LEU A 249 6.49 10.13 5.98
CA LEU A 249 7.41 11.12 5.44
C LEU A 249 7.80 10.82 3.99
N ASP A 250 8.07 9.55 3.66
CA ASP A 250 8.36 9.09 2.31
C ASP A 250 7.18 9.41 1.37
N GLU A 251 5.96 9.03 1.77
CA GLU A 251 4.73 9.30 1.01
C GLU A 251 4.59 10.80 0.74
N ARG A 252 4.78 11.65 1.77
CA ARG A 252 4.66 13.11 1.66
C ARG A 252 5.72 13.71 0.74
N ILE A 253 6.97 13.28 0.84
CA ILE A 253 8.05 13.78 -0.01
C ILE A 253 7.75 13.45 -1.48
N LEU A 254 7.37 12.20 -1.78
CA LEU A 254 7.03 11.79 -3.15
C LEU A 254 5.80 12.54 -3.68
N MET A 255 4.71 12.61 -2.90
CA MET A 255 3.51 13.35 -3.29
C MET A 255 3.81 14.81 -3.65
N MET A 256 4.56 15.51 -2.80
CA MET A 256 4.89 16.92 -3.02
C MET A 256 5.90 17.11 -4.17
N HIS A 257 6.89 16.22 -4.31
CA HIS A 257 7.91 16.33 -5.35
C HIS A 257 7.33 16.11 -6.75
N TYR A 258 6.41 15.16 -6.90
CA TYR A 258 5.79 14.79 -8.17
C TYR A 258 4.44 15.49 -8.41
N GLY A 259 3.95 16.27 -7.44
CA GLY A 259 2.74 17.09 -7.56
C GLY A 259 1.45 16.28 -7.62
N LEU A 260 1.35 15.24 -6.79
CA LEU A 260 0.22 14.31 -6.75
C LEU A 260 -0.97 14.84 -5.91
N ASP A 261 -0.79 15.97 -5.24
CA ASP A 261 -1.77 16.70 -4.42
C ASP A 261 -2.18 18.03 -5.08
N ASP A 262 -2.19 18.07 -6.42
CA ASP A 262 -2.57 19.23 -7.24
C ASP A 262 -1.65 20.45 -7.12
N LYS A 263 -0.48 20.29 -6.51
CA LYS A 263 0.49 21.35 -6.37
C LYS A 263 1.91 20.84 -6.58
N PHE A 264 2.66 21.56 -7.41
CA PHE A 264 4.09 21.34 -7.53
C PHE A 264 4.84 22.13 -6.46
N TYR A 265 5.73 21.45 -5.73
CA TYR A 265 6.56 22.08 -4.72
C TYR A 265 8.01 22.05 -5.16
N LYS A 266 8.69 23.18 -5.02
CA LYS A 266 10.16 23.23 -5.08
C LYS A 266 10.73 22.58 -3.83
N THR A 267 11.95 22.05 -3.92
CA THR A 267 12.67 21.47 -2.76
C THR A 267 12.68 22.39 -1.54
N LYS A 268 12.84 23.70 -1.75
CA LYS A 268 12.74 24.75 -0.71
C LYS A 268 11.39 24.81 -0.01
N GLU A 269 10.31 24.59 -0.74
CA GLU A 269 8.96 24.61 -0.19
C GLU A 269 8.69 23.34 0.59
N ILE A 270 9.11 22.18 0.07
CA ILE A 270 9.04 20.89 0.77
C ILE A 270 9.82 20.96 2.09
N SER A 271 11.06 21.46 2.05
CA SER A 271 11.92 21.68 3.22
C SER A 271 11.24 22.48 4.32
N LYS A 272 10.58 23.59 3.96
CA LYS A 272 9.85 24.43 4.92
C LYS A 272 8.60 23.75 5.48
N ILE A 273 7.83 23.07 4.63
CA ILE A 273 6.57 22.43 5.02
C ILE A 273 6.81 21.23 5.94
N LEU A 274 7.83 20.42 5.64
CA LEU A 274 8.16 19.22 6.41
C LEU A 274 9.17 19.48 7.53
N ASN A 275 9.69 20.72 7.65
CA ASN A 275 10.73 21.11 8.61
C ASN A 275 11.98 20.21 8.53
N ILE A 276 12.47 20.00 7.31
CA ILE A 276 13.66 19.19 6.99
C ILE A 276 14.65 20.05 6.22
N GLU A 277 15.96 19.86 6.43
CA GLU A 277 16.97 20.59 5.67
C GLU A 277 16.85 20.34 4.16
N GLU A 278 16.98 21.42 3.36
CA GLU A 278 16.82 21.38 1.91
C GLU A 278 17.74 20.33 1.25
N SER A 279 18.97 20.17 1.75
CA SER A 279 19.93 19.16 1.28
C SER A 279 19.47 17.73 1.49
N ASN A 280 18.64 17.48 2.51
CA ASN A 280 18.19 16.14 2.87
C ASN A 280 16.94 15.71 2.09
N ILE A 281 16.19 16.63 1.48
CA ILE A 281 14.97 16.30 0.74
C ILE A 281 15.27 15.35 -0.42
N ASN A 282 16.34 15.60 -1.20
CA ASN A 282 16.70 14.71 -2.30
C ASN A 282 17.18 13.35 -1.79
N VAL A 283 17.94 13.32 -0.69
CA VAL A 283 18.41 12.05 -0.08
C VAL A 283 17.22 11.21 0.37
N LEU A 284 16.25 11.80 1.06
CA LEU A 284 15.04 11.11 1.50
C LEU A 284 14.16 10.67 0.32
N ARG A 285 14.08 11.48 -0.74
CA ARG A 285 13.42 11.09 -2.00
C ARG A 285 14.08 9.85 -2.61
N GLU A 286 15.41 9.84 -2.72
CA GLU A 286 16.14 8.69 -3.25
C GLU A 286 15.90 7.43 -2.43
N LYS A 287 15.88 7.55 -1.10
CA LYS A 287 15.54 6.45 -0.20
C LYS A 287 14.11 5.95 -0.41
N ALA A 288 13.15 6.86 -0.56
CA ALA A 288 11.77 6.49 -0.84
C ALA A 288 11.61 5.75 -2.18
N LEU A 289 12.34 6.16 -3.22
CA LEU A 289 12.37 5.46 -4.51
C LEU A 289 13.01 4.06 -4.38
N THR A 290 14.12 3.94 -3.63
CA THR A 290 14.73 2.65 -3.32
C THR A 290 13.76 1.72 -2.58
N LYS A 291 12.99 2.25 -1.61
CA LYS A 291 11.94 1.48 -0.92
C LYS A 291 10.81 1.02 -1.85
N LEU A 292 10.43 1.81 -2.85
CA LEU A 292 9.43 1.41 -3.83
C LEU A 292 9.91 0.26 -4.72
N ALA A 293 11.17 0.36 -5.17
CA ALA A 293 11.85 -0.63 -6.00
C ALA A 293 12.24 -1.91 -5.24
N PHE A 294 12.17 -1.89 -3.91
CA PHE A 294 12.41 -3.08 -3.12
C PHE A 294 11.32 -4.11 -3.38
N ASN A 295 11.68 -5.23 -4.01
CA ASN A 295 10.86 -6.41 -4.07
C ASN A 295 11.39 -7.45 -3.10
N LEU A 296 10.49 -8.16 -2.41
CA LEU A 296 10.88 -9.30 -1.59
C LEU A 296 11.47 -10.34 -2.55
N ASN A 297 12.80 -10.43 -2.60
CA ASN A 297 13.47 -11.34 -3.51
C ASN A 297 13.15 -12.78 -3.12
N LYS A 298 12.59 -13.51 -4.08
CA LYS A 298 12.34 -14.95 -3.98
C LYS A 298 13.62 -15.72 -3.66
N GLU A 299 14.77 -15.24 -4.15
CA GLU A 299 16.10 -15.80 -3.90
C GLU A 299 16.60 -15.51 -2.48
N GLN A 300 16.38 -14.34 -1.88
CA GLN A 300 16.74 -14.12 -0.46
C GLN A 300 15.80 -14.84 0.50
N MET A 301 14.53 -14.98 0.11
CA MET A 301 13.62 -15.88 0.79
C MET A 301 14.09 -17.32 0.65
N GLU A 302 14.52 -17.75 -0.54
CA GLU A 302 15.07 -19.08 -0.77
C GLU A 302 16.44 -19.29 -0.11
N GLU A 303 17.33 -18.30 0.05
CA GLU A 303 18.60 -18.41 0.78
C GLU A 303 18.38 -18.46 2.29
N ASN A 304 17.49 -17.62 2.84
CA ASN A 304 17.07 -17.73 4.23
C ASN A 304 16.27 -19.02 4.50
N MET A 305 15.74 -19.64 3.44
CA MET A 305 14.97 -20.89 3.48
C MET A 305 15.72 -22.11 2.93
N GLU A 306 16.94 -21.97 2.40
CA GLU A 306 17.72 -23.09 1.85
C GLU A 306 18.27 -23.92 3.00
N TYR A 307 18.32 -23.33 4.20
CA TYR A 307 18.54 -24.00 5.47
C TYR A 307 17.32 -24.78 6.00
N LEU A 308 16.18 -24.78 5.28
CA LEU A 308 14.96 -25.54 5.64
C LEU A 308 14.79 -26.88 4.91
N ASN A 309 15.69 -27.24 3.97
CA ASN A 309 15.68 -28.53 3.28
C ASN A 309 16.91 -29.39 3.61
#